data_AF-A0A7K4DD56-F1
#
_entry.id   AF-A0A7K4DD56-F1
#
_cell.length_a   1.000
_cell.length_b   1.000
_cell.length_c   1.000
_cell.angle_alpha   90.00
_cell.angle_beta   90.00
_cell.angle_gamma   90.00
#
_symmetry.space_group_name_H-M   'P 1'
#
loop_
_entity.id
_entity.type
_entity.pdbx_description
1 polymer ?
#
loop_
_entity_poly.entity_id
_entity_poly.type
_entity_poly.pdbx_seq_one_letter_code
_entity_poly.pdbx_strand_id
1 'polypeptide(L)' 'MNDVFTARGSVLIAGVTVGGSTVDIAIDEAGVIAKVGRDAREAIDADIIIDGSDRIA' A
#
# COMPACT_ATOMS: atom_id res chain seq x y z
N MET A 1 -7.61 15.76 12.07
CA MET A 1 -8.58 15.41 11.02
C MET A 1 -8.16 14.03 10.52
N ASN A 2 -8.87 12.98 10.89
CA ASN A 2 -8.60 11.64 10.37
C ASN A 2 -9.32 11.56 9.03
N ASP A 3 -8.63 11.93 7.95
CA ASP A 3 -9.14 11.78 6.60
C ASP A 3 -9.09 10.30 6.21
N VAL A 4 -10.14 9.58 6.58
CA VAL A 4 -10.39 8.23 6.09
C VAL A 4 -11.01 8.37 4.70
N PHE A 5 -10.20 8.17 3.66
CA PHE A 5 -10.72 8.06 2.30
C PHE A 5 -11.26 6.64 2.09
N THR A 6 -12.55 6.54 1.77
CA THR A 6 -13.15 5.30 1.29
C THR A 6 -13.02 5.28 -0.23
N ALA A 7 -11.95 4.66 -0.72
CA ALA A 7 -11.82 4.38 -2.13
C ALA A 7 -12.32 2.96 -2.43
N ARG A 8 -13.05 2.79 -3.53
CA ARG A 8 -13.42 1.47 -4.05
C ARG A 8 -12.39 1.11 -5.10
N GLY A 9 -11.62 0.07 -4.85
CA GLY A 9 -10.53 -0.38 -5.71
C GLY A 9 -9.36 -0.93 -4.90
N SER A 10 -8.51 -1.68 -5.56
CA SER A 10 -7.26 -2.17 -4.99
C SER A 10 -6.29 -0.99 -4.78
N VAL A 11 -5.49 -1.05 -3.70
CA VAL A 11 -4.55 0.01 -3.32
C VAL A 11 -3.15 -0.55 -3.18
N LEU A 12 -2.18 0.10 -3.81
CA LEU A 12 -0.76 -0.12 -3.58
C LEU A 12 -0.17 1.09 -2.86
N ILE A 13 0.39 0.87 -1.67
CA ILE A 13 1.23 1.85 -0.99
C ILE A 13 2.68 1.50 -1.31
N ALA A 14 3.33 2.31 -2.13
CA ALA A 14 4.67 2.03 -2.63
C ALA A 14 5.74 2.70 -1.75
N GLY A 15 6.85 1.99 -1.51
CA GLY A 15 8.06 2.58 -0.94
C GLY A 15 8.01 2.93 0.55
N VAL A 16 7.08 2.36 1.32
CA VAL A 16 6.98 2.62 2.77
C VAL A 16 8.22 2.11 3.51
N THR A 17 8.73 2.90 4.45
CA THR A 17 9.81 2.45 5.34
C THR A 17 9.23 1.80 6.60
N VAL A 18 9.46 0.50 6.76
CA VAL A 18 9.07 -0.29 7.94
C VAL A 18 10.32 -0.87 8.58
N GLY A 19 10.61 -0.51 9.83
CA GLY A 19 11.77 -1.02 10.56
C GLY A 19 13.12 -0.82 9.87
N GLY A 20 13.27 0.27 9.09
CA GLY A 20 14.47 0.56 8.30
C GLY A 20 14.55 -0.12 6.94
N SER A 21 13.54 -0.90 6.56
CA SER A 21 13.43 -1.54 5.24
C SER A 21 12.33 -0.88 4.41
N THR A 22 12.63 -0.60 3.14
CA THR A 22 11.65 -0.13 2.17
C THR A 22 10.85 -1.30 1.61
N VAL A 23 9.53 -1.24 1.73
CA VAL A 23 8.57 -2.25 1.28
C VAL A 23 7.41 -1.59 0.54
N ASP A 24 6.72 -2.38 -0.28
CA ASP A 24 5.41 -2.01 -0.79
C ASP A 24 4.33 -2.76 0.00
N ILE A 25 3.13 -2.20 0.07
CA ILE A 25 1.94 -2.79 0.71
C ILE A 25 0.83 -2.85 -0.32
N ALA A 26 0.39 -4.06 -0.64
CA ALA A 26 -0.74 -4.30 -1.53
C ALA A 26 -2.00 -4.57 -0.70
N ILE A 27 -3.08 -3.87 -1.02
CA ILE A 27 -4.40 -3.97 -0.40
C ILE A 27 -5.39 -4.28 -1.53
N ASP A 28 -6.18 -5.34 -1.37
CA ASP A 28 -7.18 -5.72 -2.37
C ASP A 28 -8.45 -4.85 -2.31
N GLU A 29 -9.37 -5.10 -3.24
CA GLU A 29 -10.65 -4.37 -3.33
C GLU A 29 -11.56 -4.53 -2.10
N ALA A 30 -11.34 -5.59 -1.30
CA ALA A 30 -12.06 -5.80 -0.05
C ALA A 30 -11.45 -5.02 1.12
N GLY A 31 -10.33 -4.31 0.90
CA GLY A 31 -9.59 -3.59 1.92
C GLY A 31 -8.69 -4.49 2.77
N VAL A 32 -8.37 -5.69 2.30
CA VAL A 32 -7.50 -6.64 3.01
C VAL A 32 -6.07 -6.49 2.51
N ILE A 33 -5.09 -6.51 3.42
CA ILE A 33 -3.67 -6.55 3.05
C ILE A 33 -3.38 -7.88 2.37
N ALA A 34 -3.21 -7.85 1.06
CA ALA A 34 -2.89 -9.02 0.25
C ALA A 34 -1.42 -9.41 0.39
N LYS A 35 -0.50 -8.42 0.47
CA LYS A 35 0.94 -8.66 0.59
C LYS A 35 1.70 -7.46 1.14
N VAL A 36 2.80 -7.72 1.84
CA VAL A 36 3.80 -6.73 2.27
C VAL A 36 5.19 -7.21 1.85
N GLY A 37 5.95 -6.36 1.18
CA GLY A 37 7.29 -6.68 0.68
C GLY A 37 7.67 -5.89 -0.57
N ARG A 38 8.90 -6.05 -1.05
CA ARG A 38 9.36 -5.37 -2.29
C ARG A 38 8.61 -5.81 -3.55
N ASP A 39 8.02 -6.99 -3.50
CA ASP A 39 7.27 -7.65 -4.57
C ASP A 39 5.75 -7.61 -4.31
N ALA A 40 5.27 -6.77 -3.38
CA ALA A 40 3.84 -6.61 -3.16
C ALA A 40 3.12 -5.98 -4.36
N ARG A 41 3.82 -5.13 -5.13
CA ARG A 41 3.32 -4.57 -6.39
C ARG A 41 2.92 -5.61 -7.45
N GLU A 42 3.40 -6.85 -7.33
CA GLU A 42 3.08 -7.93 -8.26
C GLU A 42 1.84 -8.74 -7.82
N ALA A 43 1.35 -8.50 -6.59
CA ALA A 43 0.24 -9.26 -6.02
C ALA A 43 -1.14 -8.77 -6.48
N ILE A 44 -1.23 -7.53 -6.95
CA ILE A 44 -2.48 -6.88 -7.36
C ILE A 44 -2.23 -5.99 -8.58
N ASP A 45 -3.24 -5.84 -9.43
CA ASP A 45 -3.32 -4.70 -10.35
C ASP A 45 -3.97 -3.55 -9.59
N ALA A 46 -3.19 -2.51 -9.26
CA ALA A 46 -3.59 -1.48 -8.32
C ALA A 46 -4.36 -0.35 -9.00
N ASP A 47 -5.61 -0.12 -8.60
CA ASP A 47 -6.40 1.02 -9.08
C ASP A 47 -5.87 2.34 -8.54
N ILE A 48 -5.31 2.29 -7.33
CA ILE A 48 -4.85 3.46 -6.59
C ILE A 48 -3.43 3.21 -6.10
N ILE A 49 -2.54 4.16 -6.42
CA ILE A 49 -1.17 4.13 -5.96
C ILE A 49 -0.95 5.30 -5.01
N ILE A 50 -0.49 4.98 -3.80
CA ILE A 50 -0.10 5.95 -2.78
C ILE A 50 1.42 5.91 -2.68
N ASP A 51 2.06 7.07 -2.83
CA ASP A 51 3.49 7.22 -2.57
C ASP A 51 3.74 7.30 -1.06
N GLY A 52 4.36 6.26 -0.52
CA GLY A 52 4.74 6.11 0.88
C GLY A 52 6.23 6.34 1.14
N SER A 53 7.02 6.76 0.14
CA SER A 53 8.48 6.92 0.25
C SER A 53 8.93 7.82 1.41
N ASP A 54 8.17 8.87 1.70
CA ASP A 54 8.42 9.81 2.80
C ASP A 54 7.63 9.46 4.07
N ARG A 55 7.12 8.23 4.20
CA ARG A 55 6.28 7.80 5.32
C ARG A 55 6.88 6.59 6.03
N ILE A 56 6.80 6.65 7.36
CA ILE A 56 7.20 5.58 8.26
C ILE A 56 5.91 4.94 8.79
N ALA A 57 5.83 3.62 8.69
CA ALA A 57 4.73 2.82 9.24
C ALA A 57 5.23 1.97 10.42
#